data_AF-A0A1L5FB11-F1
#
_entry.id   AF-A0A1L5FB11-F1
#
_cell.length_a   1.000
_cell.length_b   1.000
_cell.length_c   1.000
_cell.angle_alpha   90.00
_cell.angle_beta   90.00
_cell.angle_gamma   90.00
#
_symmetry.space_group_name_H-M   'P 1'
#
loop_
_entity.id
_entity.type
_entity.pdbx_description
1 polymer ?
#
loop_
_entity_poly.entity_id
_entity_poly.type
_entity_poly.pdbx_seq_one_letter_code
_entity_poly.pdbx_strand_id
1 'polypeptide(L)'
;MILYHFSNEKHIKLVPKIGEKRRFGKENITGKKVLFLTTNPEMFLENDDGSNFFRYRYSIELDKNNPHLHPDDKFNDMLQKYNEAFELKHTISKWFFYDNSLDYFTISEWDNKLCKFNENIKVH
;
A
#
# COMPACT_ATOMS: atom_id res chain seq x y z
N MET A 1 0.11 0.26 14.62
CA MET A 1 -0.91 -0.16 13.63
C MET A 1 -0.22 -0.89 12.49
N ILE A 2 -0.93 -1.79 11.80
CA ILE A 2 -0.38 -2.56 10.69
C ILE A 2 -0.72 -1.89 9.37
N LEU A 3 0.30 -1.71 8.54
CA LEU A 3 0.19 -1.19 7.18
C LEU A 3 0.87 -2.14 6.20
N TYR A 4 0.46 -2.05 4.94
CA TYR A 4 0.96 -2.89 3.87
C TYR A 4 1.56 -2.04 2.75
N HIS A 5 2.73 -2.45 2.27
CA HIS A 5 3.31 -1.96 1.02
C HIS A 5 3.27 -3.07 -0.02
N PHE A 6 3.01 -2.73 -1.28
CA PHE A 6 2.96 -3.68 -2.38
C PHE A 6 3.96 -3.29 -3.47
N SER A 7 4.69 -4.28 -3.99
CA SER A 7 5.70 -4.09 -5.03
C SER A 7 5.73 -5.28 -5.98
N ASN A 8 6.21 -5.07 -7.20
CA ASN A 8 6.53 -6.14 -8.14
C ASN A 8 7.97 -6.67 -7.93
N GLU A 9 8.83 -5.89 -7.29
CA GLU A 9 10.21 -6.24 -7.00
C GLU A 9 10.38 -6.68 -5.54
N LYS A 10 11.31 -7.63 -5.31
CA LYS A 10 11.71 -8.02 -3.96
C LYS A 10 12.71 -7.00 -3.41
N HIS A 11 12.47 -6.52 -2.20
CA HIS A 11 13.27 -5.48 -1.55
C HIS A 11 13.79 -5.97 -0.20
N ILE A 12 15.08 -5.77 0.03
CA ILE A 12 15.69 -6.04 1.35
C ILE A 12 15.24 -4.97 2.36
N LYS A 13 15.09 -3.71 1.89
CA LYS A 13 14.59 -2.58 2.68
C LYS A 13 13.60 -1.77 1.88
N LEU A 14 12.58 -1.22 2.52
CA LEU A 14 11.63 -0.33 1.87
C LEU A 14 12.20 1.09 1.89
N VAL A 15 12.57 1.59 0.71
CA VAL A 15 13.12 2.93 0.55
C VAL A 15 12.16 3.75 -0.30
N PRO A 16 11.75 4.96 0.16
CA PRO A 16 10.94 5.86 -0.64
C PRO A 16 11.52 6.08 -2.04
N LYS A 17 10.70 5.81 -3.06
CA LYS A 17 11.06 6.08 -4.46
C LYS A 17 10.30 7.31 -4.94
N ILE A 18 10.82 7.96 -5.98
CA ILE A 18 10.10 9.06 -6.64
C ILE A 18 8.80 8.44 -7.15
N GLY A 19 7.65 8.97 -6.71
CA GLY A 19 6.37 8.49 -7.19
C GLY A 19 6.25 8.76 -8.69
N GLU A 20 6.36 7.73 -9.52
CA GLU A 20 6.16 7.86 -10.96
C GLU A 20 4.66 8.09 -11.21
N LYS A 21 4.31 9.30 -11.62
CA LYS A 21 2.98 9.68 -12.18
C LYS A 21 1.75 9.45 -11.29
N ARG A 22 1.66 10.12 -10.14
CA ARG A 22 0.35 10.47 -9.55
C ARG A 22 0.30 11.96 -9.24
N ARG A 23 -0.58 12.71 -9.93
CA ARG A 23 -0.98 14.07 -9.54
C ARG A 23 -1.95 13.95 -8.37
N PHE A 24 -1.54 14.40 -7.19
CA PHE A 24 -2.37 14.42 -5.99
C PHE A 24 -2.97 15.81 -5.78
N GLY A 25 -4.29 15.87 -5.58
CA GLY A 25 -4.98 17.04 -4.99
C GLY A 25 -4.61 18.44 -5.43
N LYS A 26 -4.67 19.34 -4.44
CA LYS A 26 -4.29 20.76 -4.53
C LYS A 26 -2.85 21.02 -4.05
N GLU A 27 -2.17 20.01 -3.50
CA GLU A 27 -0.78 20.12 -3.03
C GLU A 27 0.15 19.20 -3.83
N ASN A 28 1.20 19.80 -4.39
CA ASN A 28 2.20 19.09 -5.18
C ASN A 28 3.12 18.24 -4.29
N ILE A 29 2.87 16.94 -4.22
CA ILE A 29 3.91 15.94 -3.86
C ILE A 29 4.78 15.55 -5.07
N THR A 30 4.54 16.17 -6.22
CA THR A 30 5.34 16.03 -7.45
C THR A 30 6.82 16.26 -7.14
N GLY A 31 7.63 15.20 -7.22
CA GLY A 31 9.08 15.23 -6.96
C GLY A 31 9.50 14.77 -5.55
N LYS A 32 8.58 14.45 -4.64
CA LYS A 32 8.93 13.85 -3.34
C LYS A 32 9.03 12.32 -3.45
N LYS A 33 9.99 11.75 -2.72
CA LYS A 33 10.13 10.30 -2.58
C LYS A 33 9.24 9.83 -1.44
N VAL A 34 8.32 8.92 -1.73
CA VAL A 34 7.41 8.36 -0.72
C VAL A 34 7.22 6.85 -0.93
N LEU A 35 6.91 6.15 0.15
CA LEU A 35 6.31 4.82 0.11
C LEU A 35 4.79 4.96 0.19
N PHE A 36 4.08 4.20 -0.63
CA PHE A 36 2.63 4.07 -0.52
C PHE A 36 2.31 2.92 0.43
N LEU A 37 1.55 3.24 1.47
CA LEU A 37 1.12 2.30 2.49
C LEU A 37 -0.41 2.28 2.53
N THR A 38 -0.99 1.12 2.81
CA THR A 38 -2.43 0.96 2.95
C THR A 38 -2.80 0.07 4.12
N THR A 39 -4.01 0.22 4.66
CA THR A 39 -4.58 -0.75 5.60
C THR A 39 -5.16 -1.97 4.90
N ASN A 40 -5.22 -2.02 3.57
CA ASN A 40 -5.70 -3.18 2.81
C ASN A 40 -4.64 -4.30 2.75
N PRO A 41 -4.87 -5.48 3.37
CA PRO A 41 -3.95 -6.60 3.24
C PRO A 41 -4.04 -7.34 1.89
N GLU A 42 -5.10 -7.10 1.12
CA GLU A 42 -5.47 -7.91 -0.06
C GLU A 42 -5.63 -7.02 -1.30
N MET A 43 -4.57 -6.30 -1.67
CA MET A 43 -4.56 -5.57 -2.93
C MET A 43 -4.42 -6.53 -4.11
N PHE A 44 -5.35 -6.42 -5.06
CA PHE A 44 -5.32 -7.14 -6.33
C PHE A 44 -5.53 -6.16 -7.48
N LEU A 45 -4.62 -6.19 -8.45
CA LEU A 45 -4.73 -5.47 -9.71
C LEU A 45 -4.36 -6.46 -10.82
N GLU A 46 -5.32 -6.83 -11.65
CA GLU A 46 -5.15 -7.88 -12.65
C GLU A 46 -4.27 -7.40 -13.82
N ASN A 47 -3.27 -8.21 -14.18
CA ASN A 47 -2.52 -8.10 -15.44
C ASN A 47 -3.29 -8.76 -16.59
N ASP A 48 -2.87 -8.53 -17.84
CA ASP A 48 -3.50 -9.15 -19.02
C ASP A 48 -3.51 -10.70 -19.00
N ASP A 49 -2.59 -11.31 -18.24
CA ASP A 49 -2.47 -12.76 -18.07
C ASP A 49 -3.29 -13.32 -16.87
N GLY A 50 -4.08 -12.47 -16.21
CA GLY A 50 -4.88 -12.82 -15.03
C GLY A 50 -4.09 -12.88 -13.71
N SER A 51 -2.78 -12.62 -13.72
CA SER A 51 -1.97 -12.55 -12.51
C SER A 51 -2.15 -11.22 -11.76
N ASN A 52 -1.79 -11.18 -10.47
CA ASN A 52 -1.74 -9.92 -9.74
C ASN A 52 -0.50 -9.12 -10.16
N PHE A 53 -0.69 -7.84 -10.48
CA PHE A 53 0.36 -6.87 -10.73
C PHE A 53 1.37 -6.80 -9.57
N PHE A 54 0.90 -6.92 -8.33
CA PHE A 54 1.76 -6.93 -7.17
C PHE A 54 2.22 -8.34 -6.82
N ARG A 55 3.51 -8.60 -7.02
CA ARG A 55 4.13 -9.88 -6.66
C ARG A 55 4.41 -10.01 -5.16
N TYR A 56 4.74 -8.91 -4.48
CA TYR A 56 5.15 -8.90 -3.08
C TYR A 56 4.28 -7.97 -2.23
N ARG A 57 3.92 -8.44 -1.04
CA ARG A 57 3.29 -7.67 0.04
C ARG A 57 4.22 -7.62 1.24
N TYR A 58 4.46 -6.43 1.77
CA TYR A 58 5.28 -6.21 2.96
C TYR A 58 4.39 -5.73 4.09
N SER A 59 4.42 -6.41 5.23
CA SER A 59 3.70 -6.02 6.44
C SER A 59 4.60 -5.20 7.35
N ILE A 60 4.11 -4.03 7.76
CA ILE A 60 4.86 -3.03 8.49
C ILE A 60 4.06 -2.67 9.74
N GLU A 61 4.74 -2.60 10.88
CA GLU A 61 4.16 -2.08 12.11
C GLU A 61 4.67 -0.66 12.35
N LEU A 62 3.75 0.30 12.47
CA LEU A 62 4.06 1.71 12.69
C LEU A 62 3.16 2.34 13.75
N ASP A 63 3.72 3.27 14.52
CA ASP A 63 2.89 4.16 15.36
C ASP A 63 1.97 5.01 14.46
N LYS A 64 0.70 5.11 14.85
CA LYS A 64 -0.28 5.98 14.17
C LYS A 64 0.11 7.47 14.23
N ASN A 65 0.90 7.85 15.23
CA ASN A 65 1.38 9.21 15.44
C ASN A 65 2.80 9.41 14.84
N ASN A 66 3.29 8.48 14.02
CA ASN A 66 4.63 8.60 13.43
C ASN A 66 4.69 9.87 12.54
N PRO A 67 5.64 10.78 12.76
CA PRO A 67 5.70 12.07 12.07
C PRO A 67 5.99 11.96 10.56
N HIS A 68 6.50 10.82 10.10
CA HIS A 68 6.77 10.53 8.69
C HIS A 68 5.58 9.93 7.95
N LEU A 69 4.49 9.62 8.67
CA LEU A 69 3.31 8.99 8.12
C LEU A 69 2.20 10.03 7.89
N HIS A 70 1.86 10.24 6.63
CA HIS A 70 0.89 11.24 6.21
C HIS A 70 -0.31 10.56 5.54
N PRO A 71 -1.55 10.81 5.96
CA PRO A 71 -2.72 10.25 5.27
C PRO A 71 -2.86 10.84 3.86
N ASP A 72 -3.31 10.02 2.90
CA ASP A 72 -3.74 10.49 1.59
C ASP A 72 -5.19 10.98 1.67
N ASP A 73 -5.42 12.11 2.35
CA ASP A 73 -6.76 12.61 2.68
C ASP A 73 -7.66 12.73 1.44
N LYS A 74 -7.11 13.20 0.31
CA LYS A 74 -7.89 13.31 -0.93
C LYS A 74 -8.37 11.95 -1.43
N PHE A 75 -7.48 10.96 -1.48
CA PHE A 75 -7.87 9.64 -1.97
C PHE A 75 -8.79 8.93 -1.00
N ASN A 76 -8.53 9.06 0.30
CA ASN A 76 -9.37 8.52 1.36
C ASN A 76 -10.79 9.12 1.32
N ASP A 77 -10.91 10.44 1.14
CA ASP A 77 -12.21 11.12 0.99
C ASP A 77 -12.97 10.67 -0.26
N MET A 78 -12.25 10.42 -1.36
CA MET A 78 -12.84 9.89 -2.59
C MET A 78 -13.41 8.49 -2.38
N LEU A 79 -12.64 7.61 -1.72
CA LEU A 79 -13.08 6.26 -1.38
C LEU A 79 -14.30 6.27 -0.43
N GLN A 80 -14.30 7.17 0.56
CA GLN A 80 -15.44 7.36 1.45
C GLN A 80 -16.71 7.75 0.68
N LYS A 81 -16.62 8.75 -0.20
CA LYS A 81 -17.74 9.18 -1.05
C LYS A 81 -18.24 8.08 -1.96
N TYR A 82 -17.34 7.28 -2.52
CA TYR A 82 -17.71 6.12 -3.33
C TYR A 82 -18.50 5.10 -2.51
N ASN A 83 -18.00 4.72 -1.33
CA ASN A 83 -18.70 3.77 -0.47
C ASN A 83 -20.09 4.28 -0.06
N GLU A 84 -20.22 5.56 0.29
CA GLU A 84 -21.50 6.19 0.61
C GLU A 84 -22.47 6.16 -0.59
N ALA A 85 -21.99 6.50 -1.79
CA ALA A 85 -22.81 6.53 -2.99
C ALA A 85 -23.35 5.16 -3.40
N PHE A 86 -22.65 4.08 -3.04
CA PHE A 86 -23.03 2.70 -3.36
C PHE A 86 -23.49 1.89 -2.13
N GLU A 87 -23.75 2.55 -1.00
CA GLU A 87 -24.17 1.93 0.28
C GLU A 87 -23.30 0.75 0.73
N LEU A 88 -22.00 0.80 0.40
CA LEU A 88 -21.07 -0.27 0.71
C LEU A 88 -20.76 -0.28 2.21
N LYS A 89 -21.08 -1.38 2.89
CA LYS A 89 -20.87 -1.56 4.34
C LYS A 89 -19.43 -1.91 4.75
N HIS A 90 -18.50 -1.99 3.80
CA HIS A 90 -17.15 -2.46 4.06
C HIS A 90 -16.25 -1.36 4.65
N THR A 91 -15.35 -1.76 5.56
CA THR A 91 -14.33 -0.87 6.10
C THR A 91 -13.46 -0.31 4.98
N ILE A 92 -13.37 1.01 4.88
CA ILE A 92 -12.60 1.67 3.84
C ILE A 92 -11.12 1.45 4.10
N SER A 93 -10.44 0.93 3.08
CA SER A 93 -8.99 0.85 3.07
C SER A 93 -8.42 2.26 3.05
N LYS A 94 -7.65 2.61 4.09
CA LYS A 94 -6.98 3.91 4.18
C LYS A 94 -5.63 3.84 3.50
N TRP A 95 -5.25 4.93 2.86
CA TRP A 95 -3.98 5.10 2.18
C TRP A 95 -3.16 6.19 2.84
N PHE A 96 -1.84 5.98 2.85
CA PHE A 96 -0.86 6.83 3.48
C PHE A 96 0.39 6.96 2.60
N PHE A 97 1.06 8.09 2.75
CA PHE A 97 2.42 8.30 2.29
C PHE A 97 3.37 8.18 3.48
N TYR A 98 4.53 7.58 3.24
CA TYR A 98 5.61 7.53 4.19
C TYR A 98 6.90 8.03 3.56
N ASP A 99 7.55 9.03 4.16
CA ASP A 99 8.66 9.76 3.53
C ASP A 99 10.07 9.33 4.00
N ASN A 100 10.17 8.28 4.82
CA ASN A 100 11.44 7.74 5.31
C ASN A 100 11.62 6.24 4.96
N SER A 101 12.80 5.67 5.16
CA SER A 101 13.01 4.23 4.97
C SER A 101 12.34 3.42 6.07
N LEU A 102 11.83 2.24 5.72
CA LEU A 102 11.15 1.33 6.65
C LEU A 102 11.72 -0.07 6.58
N ASP A 103 11.75 -0.69 7.76
CA ASP A 103 11.86 -2.13 7.90
C ASP A 103 10.46 -2.74 7.92
N TYR A 104 10.37 -4.00 7.53
CA TYR A 104 9.13 -4.78 7.51
C TYR A 104 9.34 -6.05 8.32
N PHE A 105 8.29 -6.55 8.97
CA PHE A 105 8.39 -7.75 9.81
C PHE A 105 8.00 -9.03 9.06
N THR A 106 7.22 -8.91 7.98
CA THR A 106 6.81 -10.03 7.11
C THR A 106 6.81 -9.61 5.66
N ILE A 107 7.22 -10.51 4.78
CA ILE A 107 6.98 -10.42 3.33
C ILE A 107 6.16 -11.62 2.87
N SER A 108 5.21 -11.39 1.99
CA SER A 108 4.42 -12.44 1.35
C SER A 108 4.58 -12.31 -0.17
N GLU A 109 4.69 -13.45 -0.84
CA GLU A 109 4.68 -13.51 -2.30
C GLU A 109 3.29 -13.96 -2.79
N TRP A 110 2.85 -13.40 -3.90
CA TRP A 110 1.59 -13.77 -4.55
C TRP A 110 1.65 -15.19 -5.09
N ASP A 111 0.65 -16.00 -4.76
CA ASP A 111 0.47 -17.35 -5.29
C ASP A 111 -0.66 -17.33 -6.35
N ASN A 112 -0.29 -17.45 -7.62
CA ASN A 112 -1.23 -17.47 -8.74
C ASN A 112 -2.21 -18.66 -8.69
N LYS A 113 -1.85 -19.79 -8.06
CA LYS A 113 -2.75 -20.95 -7.97
C LYS A 113 -3.82 -20.73 -6.90
N LEU A 114 -3.45 -20.08 -5.81
CA LEU A 114 -4.34 -19.81 -4.69
C LEU A 114 -5.03 -18.44 -4.78
N CYS A 115 -4.66 -17.63 -5.77
CA CYS A 115 -5.10 -16.24 -5.96
C CYS A 115 -5.01 -15.42 -4.67
N LYS A 116 -3.91 -15.58 -3.92
CA LYS A 116 -3.69 -14.86 -2.65
C LYS A 116 -2.21 -14.72 -2.33
N PHE A 117 -1.88 -13.82 -1.41
CA PHE A 117 -0.54 -13.74 -0.84
C PHE A 117 -0.28 -14.90 0.12
N ASN A 118 0.80 -15.64 -0.11
CA ASN A 118 1.20 -16.75 0.75
C ASN A 118 1.84 -16.22 2.05
N GLU A 119 1.38 -16.68 3.21
CA GLU A 119 1.73 -16.12 4.53
C GLU A 119 3.14 -16.47 5.04
N ASN A 120 4.01 -17.04 4.20
CA ASN A 120 5.16 -17.82 4.64
C ASN A 120 6.56 -17.20 4.45
N ILE A 121 6.79 -15.91 4.77
CA ILE A 121 8.17 -15.41 4.94
C ILE A 121 8.24 -14.35 6.05
N LYS A 122 8.53 -14.79 7.29
CA LYS A 122 9.08 -13.90 8.33
C LYS A 122 10.53 -13.60 7.98
N VAL A 123 10.90 -12.33 8.00
CA VAL A 123 12.32 -11.94 7.89
C VAL A 123 12.81 -11.68 9.32
N HIS A 124 13.80 -12.47 9.73
CA HIS A 124 14.52 -12.32 11.00
C HIS A 124 15.56 -11.21 10.90
#